data_AF-A0A2P8CMN9-F1
#
_entry.id   AF-A0A2P8CMN9-F1
#
_cell.length_a   1.000
_cell.length_b   1.000
_cell.length_c   1.000
_cell.angle_alpha   90.00
_cell.angle_beta   90.00
_cell.angle_gamma   90.00
#
_symmetry.space_group_name_H-M   'P 1'
#
loop_
_entity.id
_entity.type
_entity.pdbx_description
1 polymer ?
#
loop_
_entity_poly.entity_id
_entity_poly.type
_entity_poly.pdbx_seq_one_letter_code
_entity_poly.pdbx_strand_id
1 'polypeptide(L)'
;MPETAPDTPTTRAEDQPLRHGYTARALARLANYAATQYRYPTPVPWEERRDAAWSAIAEHLYTATEPPAYWDLIRAGWNTITTHTRKHRSTHGQTPHGSAPQFHRYWMLAATPTGSPEERVVERLALDQIWAALTPRNQELIRALYDHGDYTAAAESLGLPVSSFYSLISRARRAFTALWLEGETPTRAWGN
;
A
#
# COMPACT_ATOMS: atom_id res chain seq x y z
N MET A 1 -49.06 5.71 -1.38
CA MET A 1 -47.92 6.07 -2.24
C MET A 1 -46.75 6.36 -1.31
N PRO A 2 -45.66 5.57 -1.30
CA PRO A 2 -44.47 5.94 -0.56
C PRO A 2 -43.63 6.90 -1.42
N GLU A 3 -43.30 8.02 -0.81
CA GLU A 3 -42.45 9.08 -1.32
C GLU A 3 -41.00 8.59 -1.33
N THR A 4 -40.42 8.48 -2.53
CA THR A 4 -39.02 8.13 -2.74
C THR A 4 -38.16 9.31 -2.29
N ALA A 5 -37.51 9.18 -1.13
CA ALA A 5 -36.46 10.12 -0.73
C ALA A 5 -35.33 10.10 -1.78
N PRO A 6 -34.77 11.26 -2.18
CA PRO A 6 -33.69 11.30 -3.15
C PRO A 6 -32.42 10.69 -2.55
N ASP A 7 -31.84 9.71 -3.27
CA ASP A 7 -30.50 9.18 -3.04
C ASP A 7 -29.51 10.35 -2.92
N THR A 8 -29.03 10.59 -1.70
CA THR A 8 -27.95 11.54 -1.49
C THR A 8 -26.69 10.88 -2.03
N PRO A 9 -25.94 11.47 -2.97
CA PRO A 9 -24.71 10.86 -3.45
C PRO A 9 -23.75 10.72 -2.26
N THR A 10 -23.48 9.46 -1.87
CA THR A 10 -22.49 9.13 -0.85
C THR A 10 -21.14 9.61 -1.33
N THR A 11 -20.80 10.85 -0.99
CA THR A 11 -19.50 11.44 -1.29
C THR A 11 -18.48 10.62 -0.52
N ARG A 12 -17.54 9.99 -1.24
CA ARG A 12 -16.54 9.15 -0.61
C ARG A 12 -15.78 9.96 0.44
N ALA A 13 -15.40 9.31 1.53
CA ALA A 13 -14.65 9.96 2.62
C ALA A 13 -13.38 10.68 2.11
N GLU A 14 -12.73 10.15 1.05
CA GLU A 14 -11.54 10.72 0.44
C GLU A 14 -11.75 12.06 -0.29
N ASP A 15 -12.99 12.37 -0.64
CA ASP A 15 -13.42 13.59 -1.33
C ASP A 15 -14.00 14.64 -0.39
N GLN A 16 -14.11 14.31 0.90
CA GLN A 16 -14.54 15.28 1.91
C GLN A 16 -13.49 16.40 2.05
N PRO A 17 -13.93 17.66 2.18
CA PRO A 17 -13.03 18.78 2.36
C PRO A 17 -12.34 18.69 3.72
N LEU A 18 -11.02 18.77 3.68
CA LEU A 18 -10.11 19.01 4.80
C LEU A 18 -9.86 20.52 4.94
N ARG A 19 -8.95 20.89 5.86
CA ARG A 19 -8.55 22.28 6.09
C ARG A 19 -8.10 22.95 4.78
N HIS A 20 -8.43 24.23 4.64
CA HIS A 20 -8.07 25.06 3.47
C HIS A 20 -8.61 24.57 2.12
N GLY A 21 -9.66 23.73 2.12
CA GLY A 21 -10.33 23.26 0.89
C GLY A 21 -9.63 22.12 0.16
N TYR A 22 -8.57 21.54 0.75
CA TYR A 22 -7.93 20.34 0.21
C TYR A 22 -8.77 19.10 0.52
N THR A 23 -8.56 17.99 -0.20
CA THR A 23 -9.18 16.69 0.10
C THR A 23 -8.11 15.66 0.45
N ALA A 24 -8.48 14.58 1.13
CA ALA A 24 -7.53 13.49 1.41
C ALA A 24 -6.95 12.90 0.11
N ARG A 25 -7.78 12.79 -0.95
CA ARG A 25 -7.34 12.41 -2.29
C ARG A 25 -6.34 13.40 -2.88
N ALA A 26 -6.51 14.70 -2.67
CA ALA A 26 -5.54 15.70 -3.12
C ALA A 26 -4.18 15.53 -2.41
N LEU A 27 -4.18 15.32 -1.09
CA LEU A 27 -2.94 15.10 -0.33
C LEU A 27 -2.22 13.82 -0.76
N ALA A 28 -2.96 12.73 -1.00
CA ALA A 28 -2.39 11.48 -1.51
C ALA A 28 -1.71 11.68 -2.88
N ARG A 29 -2.31 12.47 -3.79
CA ARG A 29 -1.68 12.82 -5.08
C ARG A 29 -0.39 13.62 -4.90
N LEU A 30 -0.37 14.58 -3.96
CA LEU A 30 0.83 15.35 -3.66
C LEU A 30 1.94 14.50 -3.04
N ALA A 31 1.59 13.59 -2.13
CA ALA A 31 2.53 12.65 -1.54
C ALA A 31 3.13 11.70 -2.59
N ASN A 32 2.30 11.14 -3.48
CA ASN A 32 2.75 10.31 -4.61
C ASN A 32 3.69 11.09 -5.54
N TYR A 33 3.35 12.34 -5.84
CA TYR A 33 4.21 13.21 -6.64
C TYR A 33 5.54 13.48 -5.94
N ALA A 34 5.51 13.85 -4.66
CA ALA A 34 6.71 14.14 -3.87
C ALA A 34 7.64 12.91 -3.79
N ALA A 35 7.09 11.73 -3.52
CA ALA A 35 7.85 10.48 -3.45
C ALA A 35 8.47 10.10 -4.80
N THR A 36 7.71 10.23 -5.90
CA THR A 36 8.16 9.87 -7.25
C THR A 36 9.19 10.85 -7.81
N GLN A 37 8.99 12.15 -7.59
CA GLN A 37 9.86 13.20 -8.13
C GLN A 37 11.06 13.52 -7.23
N TYR A 38 11.25 12.77 -6.14
CA TYR A 38 12.43 12.93 -5.31
C TYR A 38 13.69 12.47 -6.06
N ARG A 39 14.51 13.44 -6.48
CA ARG A 39 15.65 13.21 -7.39
C ARG A 39 16.92 12.70 -6.70
N TYR A 40 17.00 12.79 -5.38
CA TYR A 40 18.20 12.40 -4.66
C TYR A 40 18.23 10.90 -4.42
N PRO A 41 19.39 10.23 -4.64
CA PRO A 41 19.55 8.84 -4.25
C PRO A 41 19.16 8.66 -2.78
N THR A 42 18.36 7.66 -2.49
CA THR A 42 17.86 7.39 -1.14
C THR A 42 17.68 5.89 -0.95
N PRO A 43 18.11 5.34 0.19
CA PRO A 43 17.86 3.93 0.52
C PRO A 43 16.40 3.69 0.96
N VAL A 44 15.63 4.75 1.20
CA VAL A 44 14.24 4.68 1.66
C VAL A 44 13.34 4.18 0.51
N PRO A 45 12.61 3.06 0.68
CA PRO A 45 11.65 2.54 -0.29
C PRO A 45 10.61 3.59 -0.73
N TRP A 46 10.00 3.38 -1.89
CA TRP A 46 9.01 4.34 -2.41
C TRP A 46 7.79 4.50 -1.49
N GLU A 47 7.30 3.41 -0.89
CA GLU A 47 6.14 3.44 0.01
C GLU A 47 6.43 4.24 1.27
N GLU A 48 7.57 4.00 1.92
CA GLU A 48 8.00 4.77 3.08
C GLU A 48 8.18 6.26 2.75
N ARG A 49 8.69 6.58 1.55
CA ARG A 49 8.77 7.98 1.08
C ARG A 49 7.39 8.61 0.91
N ARG A 50 6.44 7.88 0.33
CA ARG A 50 5.05 8.32 0.14
C ARG A 50 4.40 8.57 1.51
N ASP A 51 4.55 7.66 2.45
CA ASP A 51 3.90 7.75 3.77
C ASP A 51 4.50 8.88 4.61
N ALA A 52 5.83 9.01 4.60
CA ALA A 52 6.52 10.14 5.24
C ALA A 52 6.12 11.48 4.62
N ALA A 53 6.00 11.56 3.30
CA ALA A 53 5.55 12.77 2.61
C ALA A 53 4.09 13.09 2.94
N TRP A 54 3.21 12.08 2.98
CA TRP A 54 1.80 12.27 3.31
C TRP A 54 1.62 12.82 4.72
N SER A 55 2.29 12.25 5.73
CA SER A 55 2.22 12.75 7.11
C SER A 55 2.69 14.20 7.19
N ALA A 56 3.85 14.51 6.59
CA ALA A 56 4.40 15.86 6.59
C ALA A 56 3.51 16.89 5.89
N ILE A 57 2.88 16.50 4.77
CA ILE A 57 1.92 17.34 4.04
C ILE A 57 0.69 17.60 4.90
N ALA A 58 0.14 16.56 5.55
CA ALA A 58 -1.02 16.70 6.42
C ALA A 58 -0.70 17.60 7.62
N GLU A 59 0.42 17.36 8.31
CA GLU A 59 0.88 18.21 9.41
C GLU A 59 1.08 19.66 8.97
N HIS A 60 1.71 19.90 7.81
CA HIS A 60 1.88 21.25 7.28
C HIS A 60 0.54 21.92 6.97
N LEU A 61 -0.40 21.19 6.36
CA LEU A 61 -1.74 21.70 6.10
C LEU A 61 -2.47 22.10 7.39
N TYR A 62 -2.37 21.28 8.44
CA TYR A 62 -3.04 21.51 9.72
C TYR A 62 -2.33 22.50 10.63
N THR A 63 -1.08 22.85 10.36
CA THR A 63 -0.34 23.89 11.10
C THR A 63 -0.37 25.24 10.38
N ALA A 64 -0.60 25.27 9.07
CA ALA A 64 -0.72 26.50 8.29
C ALA A 64 -1.93 27.33 8.73
N THR A 65 -1.67 28.60 9.06
CA THR A 65 -2.72 29.55 9.47
C THR A 65 -3.51 30.05 8.26
N GLU A 66 -2.82 30.29 7.14
CA GLU A 66 -3.39 30.64 5.84
C GLU A 66 -3.36 29.44 4.89
N PRO A 67 -4.17 29.45 3.81
CA PRO A 67 -4.14 28.38 2.81
C PRO A 67 -2.74 28.19 2.20
N PRO A 68 -2.06 27.06 2.46
CA PRO A 68 -0.72 26.84 1.92
C PRO A 68 -0.79 26.64 0.41
N ALA A 69 0.24 27.13 -0.31
CA ALA A 69 0.34 26.85 -1.73
C ALA A 69 0.69 25.37 -1.96
N TYR A 70 0.29 24.84 -3.12
CA TYR A 70 0.60 23.47 -3.53
C TYR A 70 2.09 23.11 -3.40
N TRP A 71 2.97 24.04 -3.78
CA TRP A 71 4.42 23.84 -3.71
C TRP A 71 4.97 23.81 -2.28
N ASP A 72 4.33 24.48 -1.33
CA ASP A 72 4.75 24.45 0.07
C ASP A 72 4.48 23.08 0.69
N LEU A 73 3.34 22.47 0.34
CA LEU A 73 3.02 21.10 0.75
C LEU A 73 4.02 20.09 0.15
N ILE A 74 4.31 20.18 -1.15
CA ILE A 74 5.32 19.30 -1.79
C ILE A 74 6.69 19.47 -1.13
N ARG A 75 7.09 20.72 -0.84
CA ARG A 75 8.36 21.03 -0.16
C ARG A 75 8.40 20.44 1.25
N ALA A 76 7.30 20.51 2.01
CA ALA A 76 7.21 19.86 3.32
C ALA A 76 7.46 18.34 3.20
N GLY A 77 6.84 17.70 2.20
CA GLY A 77 7.09 16.28 1.90
C GLY A 77 8.55 15.97 1.57
N TRP A 78 9.18 16.75 0.68
CA TRP A 78 10.59 16.56 0.33
C TRP A 78 11.54 16.78 1.50
N ASN A 79 11.30 17.79 2.34
CA ASN A 79 12.12 18.08 3.52
C ASN A 79 12.12 16.90 4.50
N THR A 80 10.95 16.28 4.71
CA THR A 80 10.82 15.10 5.57
C THR A 80 11.52 13.88 4.96
N ILE A 81 11.36 13.62 3.66
CA ILE A 81 12.10 12.55 2.98
C ILE A 81 13.61 12.77 3.13
N THR A 82 14.11 13.97 2.88
CA THR A 82 15.53 14.30 3.04
C THR A 82 16.02 14.09 4.47
N THR A 83 15.22 14.48 5.46
CA THR A 83 15.55 14.27 6.88
C THR A 83 15.62 12.78 7.22
N HIS A 84 14.66 11.99 6.72
CA HIS A 84 14.65 10.54 6.90
C HIS A 84 15.87 9.89 6.24
N THR A 85 16.18 10.25 5.00
CA THR A 85 17.37 9.77 4.29
C THR A 85 18.65 10.11 5.06
N ARG A 86 18.78 11.33 5.58
CA ARG A 86 19.96 11.73 6.37
C ARG A 86 20.08 10.93 7.66
N LYS A 87 18.96 10.73 8.38
CA LYS A 87 18.91 9.93 9.60
C LYS A 87 19.33 8.48 9.32
N HIS A 88 18.75 7.86 8.30
CA HIS A 88 19.14 6.53 7.85
C HIS A 88 20.64 6.47 7.54
N ARG A 89 21.18 7.40 6.75
CA ARG A 89 22.62 7.38 6.45
C ARG A 89 23.49 7.57 7.71
N SER A 90 23.06 8.38 8.66
CA SER A 90 23.80 8.60 9.91
C SER A 90 23.87 7.33 10.76
N THR A 91 22.78 6.53 10.85
CA THR A 91 22.78 5.25 11.58
C THR A 91 23.67 4.19 10.92
N HIS A 92 23.97 4.37 9.63
CA HIS A 92 24.85 3.48 8.86
C HIS A 92 26.29 4.00 8.73
N GLY A 93 26.64 5.11 9.41
CA GLY A 93 28.03 5.60 9.50
C GLY A 93 28.40 6.76 8.56
N GLN A 94 27.43 7.43 7.93
CA GLN A 94 27.70 8.71 7.26
C GLN A 94 27.84 9.82 8.30
N THR A 95 28.95 10.56 8.24
CA THR A 95 29.21 11.72 9.11
C THR A 95 28.99 13.03 8.34
N PRO A 96 28.90 14.19 9.03
CA PRO A 96 28.86 15.50 8.38
C PRO A 96 30.09 15.79 7.50
N HIS A 97 31.23 15.16 7.79
CA HIS A 97 32.48 15.30 7.03
C HIS A 97 32.56 14.33 5.84
N GLY A 98 31.48 13.61 5.54
CA GLY A 98 31.40 12.62 4.49
C GLY A 98 31.32 11.19 5.01
N SER A 99 31.31 10.26 4.05
CA SER A 99 31.26 8.82 4.31
C SER A 99 32.52 8.13 3.81
N ALA A 100 33.01 7.13 4.53
CA ALA A 100 34.12 6.31 4.06
C ALA A 100 33.77 5.62 2.72
N PRO A 101 34.72 5.36 1.81
CA PRO A 101 34.44 4.73 0.52
C PRO A 101 33.68 3.38 0.62
N GLN A 102 33.91 2.63 1.70
CA GLN A 102 33.22 1.37 1.97
C GLN A 102 31.74 1.56 2.36
N PHE A 103 31.39 2.68 3.00
CA PHE A 103 30.00 3.04 3.24
C PHE A 103 29.25 3.20 1.92
N HIS A 104 29.83 3.91 0.96
CA HIS A 104 29.19 4.12 -0.33
C HIS A 104 29.03 2.79 -1.09
N ARG A 105 30.08 1.95 -1.11
CA ARG A 105 30.02 0.63 -1.76
C ARG A 105 28.95 -0.27 -1.18
N TYR A 106 28.84 -0.35 0.15
CA TYR A 106 27.88 -1.24 0.77
C TYR A 106 26.48 -0.62 0.79
N TRP A 107 26.29 0.58 1.34
CA TRP A 107 24.96 1.14 1.59
C TRP A 107 24.30 1.86 0.41
N MET A 108 25.06 2.35 -0.57
CA MET A 108 24.50 3.06 -1.74
C MET A 108 24.43 2.18 -2.99
N LEU A 109 25.17 1.06 -3.03
CA LEU A 109 25.19 0.16 -4.18
C LEU A 109 24.67 -1.24 -3.82
N ALA A 110 25.21 -1.90 -2.79
CA ALA A 110 24.88 -3.29 -2.48
C ALA A 110 23.60 -3.47 -1.64
N ALA A 111 23.35 -2.57 -0.69
CA ALA A 111 22.23 -2.64 0.24
C ALA A 111 21.08 -1.71 -0.15
N THR A 112 21.19 -0.99 -1.27
CA THR A 112 20.05 -0.28 -1.85
C THR A 112 18.98 -1.33 -2.15
N PRO A 113 17.73 -1.17 -1.68
CA PRO A 113 16.64 -2.06 -2.03
C PRO A 113 16.43 -1.96 -3.54
N THR A 114 17.09 -2.85 -4.27
CA THR A 114 16.71 -3.13 -5.64
C THR A 114 15.50 -3.99 -5.46
N GLY A 115 14.29 -3.42 -5.59
CA GLY A 115 13.08 -4.22 -5.73
C GLY A 115 13.34 -5.15 -6.89
N SER A 116 13.72 -6.38 -6.59
CA SER A 116 14.19 -7.29 -7.62
C SER A 116 13.01 -7.50 -8.55
N PRO A 117 13.17 -7.42 -9.88
CA PRO A 117 12.11 -7.88 -10.78
C PRO A 117 11.68 -9.31 -10.42
N GLU A 118 12.56 -10.07 -9.77
CA GLU A 118 12.28 -11.37 -9.19
C GLU A 118 11.15 -11.33 -8.17
N GLU A 119 10.96 -10.30 -7.35
CA GLU A 119 9.88 -10.28 -6.34
C GLU A 119 8.50 -10.33 -7.02
N ARG A 120 8.27 -9.50 -8.04
CA ARG A 120 7.02 -9.56 -8.83
C ARG A 120 6.91 -10.82 -9.67
N VAL A 121 8.04 -11.34 -10.17
CA VAL A 121 8.07 -12.59 -10.95
C VAL A 121 7.77 -13.79 -10.05
N VAL A 122 8.30 -13.81 -8.83
CA VAL A 122 8.09 -14.83 -7.81
C VAL A 122 6.66 -14.79 -7.33
N GLU A 123 6.10 -13.63 -7.00
CA GLU A 123 4.68 -13.50 -6.63
C GLU A 123 3.75 -13.98 -7.75
N ARG A 124 4.05 -13.60 -9.00
CA ARG A 124 3.24 -14.03 -10.16
C ARG A 124 3.35 -15.54 -10.38
N LEU A 125 4.56 -16.08 -10.31
CA LEU A 125 4.79 -17.52 -10.47
C LEU A 125 4.14 -18.33 -9.34
N ALA A 126 4.25 -17.86 -8.10
CA ALA A 126 3.61 -18.47 -6.94
C ALA A 126 2.09 -18.44 -7.09
N LEU A 127 1.51 -17.31 -7.53
CA LEU A 127 0.09 -17.21 -7.81
C LEU A 127 -0.34 -18.21 -8.88
N ASP A 128 0.40 -18.33 -9.99
CA ASP A 128 0.10 -19.29 -11.07
C ASP A 128 0.15 -20.75 -10.56
N GLN A 129 1.15 -21.09 -9.75
CA GLN A 129 1.30 -22.43 -9.15
C GLN A 129 0.18 -22.75 -8.17
N ILE A 130 -0.14 -21.81 -7.26
CA ILE A 130 -1.20 -21.98 -6.26
C ILE A 130 -2.55 -22.05 -6.93
N TRP A 131 -2.80 -21.20 -7.93
CA TRP A 131 -4.04 -21.22 -8.69
C TRP A 131 -4.25 -22.58 -9.35
N ALA A 132 -3.22 -23.13 -10.00
CA ALA A 132 -3.27 -24.46 -10.60
C ALA A 132 -3.48 -25.60 -9.58
N ALA A 133 -2.96 -25.45 -8.35
CA ALA A 133 -3.11 -26.43 -7.28
C ALA A 133 -4.46 -26.35 -6.54
N LEU A 134 -5.19 -25.22 -6.63
CA LEU A 134 -6.53 -25.09 -6.06
C LEU A 134 -7.54 -25.97 -6.78
N THR A 135 -8.53 -26.46 -6.05
CA THR A 135 -9.66 -27.17 -6.66
C THR A 135 -10.44 -26.23 -7.61
N PRO A 136 -11.02 -26.74 -8.71
CA PRO A 136 -11.81 -25.91 -9.63
C PRO A 136 -12.92 -25.13 -8.93
N ARG A 137 -13.54 -25.74 -7.91
CA ARG A 137 -14.57 -25.07 -7.11
C ARG A 137 -14.03 -23.89 -6.29
N ASN A 138 -12.83 -24.00 -5.73
CA ASN A 138 -12.21 -22.88 -5.01
C ASN A 138 -11.82 -21.76 -5.97
N GLN A 139 -11.32 -22.10 -7.16
CA GLN A 139 -11.03 -21.13 -8.22
C GLN A 139 -12.28 -20.36 -8.62
N GLU A 140 -13.40 -21.05 -8.89
CA GLU A 140 -14.69 -20.42 -9.22
C GLU A 140 -15.16 -19.41 -8.16
N LEU A 141 -15.08 -19.79 -6.88
CA LEU A 141 -15.51 -18.93 -5.77
C LEU A 141 -14.65 -17.67 -5.65
N ILE A 142 -13.33 -17.82 -5.76
CA ILE A 142 -12.39 -16.69 -5.70
C ILE A 142 -12.57 -15.77 -6.92
N ARG A 143 -12.75 -16.36 -8.11
CA ARG A 143 -12.96 -15.62 -9.35
C ARG A 143 -14.28 -14.86 -9.33
N ALA A 144 -15.38 -15.47 -8.90
CA ALA A 144 -16.65 -14.77 -8.75
C ALA A 144 -16.54 -13.57 -7.80
N LEU A 145 -15.83 -13.71 -6.67
CA LEU A 145 -15.62 -12.58 -5.77
C LEU A 145 -14.76 -11.48 -6.40
N TYR A 146 -13.73 -11.86 -7.16
CA TYR A 146 -12.89 -10.91 -7.88
C TYR A 146 -13.67 -10.14 -8.96
N ASP A 147 -14.46 -10.84 -9.76
CA ASP A 147 -15.20 -10.25 -10.89
C ASP A 147 -16.31 -9.30 -10.42
N HIS A 148 -16.94 -9.59 -9.28
CA HIS A 148 -18.10 -8.84 -8.79
C HIS A 148 -17.79 -7.87 -7.63
N GLY A 149 -16.70 -8.07 -6.89
CA GLY A 149 -16.28 -7.21 -5.76
C GLY A 149 -17.22 -7.20 -4.55
N ASP A 150 -18.34 -7.93 -4.61
CA ASP A 150 -19.36 -8.03 -3.58
C ASP A 150 -19.75 -9.49 -3.34
N TYR A 151 -19.97 -9.86 -2.08
CA TYR A 151 -20.28 -11.23 -1.67
C TYR A 151 -21.67 -11.69 -2.11
N THR A 152 -22.65 -10.78 -2.15
CA THR A 152 -24.02 -11.11 -2.55
C THR A 152 -24.06 -11.33 -4.05
N ALA A 153 -23.51 -10.40 -4.84
CA ALA A 153 -23.43 -10.51 -6.29
C ALA A 153 -22.61 -11.74 -6.76
N ALA A 154 -21.52 -12.06 -6.05
CA ALA A 154 -20.74 -13.27 -6.34
C ALA A 154 -21.46 -14.57 -5.98
N ALA A 155 -22.28 -14.58 -4.93
CA ALA A 155 -23.11 -15.72 -4.59
C ALA A 155 -24.21 -15.94 -5.63
N GLU A 156 -24.87 -14.85 -6.06
CA GLU A 156 -25.92 -14.87 -7.09
C GLU A 156 -25.40 -15.37 -8.44
N SER A 157 -24.21 -14.93 -8.87
CA SER A 157 -23.62 -15.38 -10.14
C SER A 157 -23.30 -16.87 -10.18
N LEU A 158 -23.12 -17.49 -9.00
CA LEU A 158 -22.89 -18.93 -8.85
C LEU A 158 -24.17 -19.71 -8.47
N GLY A 159 -25.32 -19.05 -8.38
CA GLY A 159 -26.59 -19.67 -7.98
C GLY A 159 -26.59 -20.19 -6.54
N LEU A 160 -25.82 -19.56 -5.65
CA LEU A 160 -25.67 -19.98 -4.26
C LEU A 160 -26.42 -19.07 -3.29
N PRO A 161 -26.96 -19.61 -2.18
CA PRO A 161 -27.32 -18.79 -1.04
C PRO A 161 -26.08 -18.04 -0.52
N VAL A 162 -26.25 -16.76 -0.18
CA VAL A 162 -25.16 -15.90 0.33
C VAL A 162 -24.46 -16.53 1.55
N SER A 163 -25.21 -17.12 2.47
CA SER A 163 -24.67 -17.81 3.65
C SER A 163 -23.76 -19.01 3.29
N SER A 164 -24.14 -19.78 2.27
CA SER A 164 -23.33 -20.87 1.74
C SER A 164 -22.06 -20.34 1.08
N PHE A 165 -22.17 -19.24 0.31
CA PHE A 165 -21.02 -18.60 -0.32
C PHE A 165 -19.99 -18.14 0.72
N TYR A 166 -20.40 -17.47 1.80
CA TYR A 166 -19.50 -17.07 2.90
C TYR A 166 -18.69 -18.25 3.48
N SER A 167 -19.34 -19.39 3.71
CA SER A 167 -18.68 -20.57 4.24
C SER A 167 -17.69 -21.17 3.24
N LEU A 168 -18.08 -21.22 1.96
CA LEU A 168 -17.28 -21.79 0.88
C LEU A 168 -16.06 -20.92 0.56
N ILE A 169 -16.22 -19.60 0.44
CA ILE A 169 -15.11 -18.68 0.16
C ILE A 169 -14.11 -18.63 1.32
N SER A 170 -14.57 -18.76 2.58
CA SER A 170 -13.66 -18.88 3.72
C SER A 170 -12.79 -20.15 3.63
N ARG A 171 -13.36 -21.28 3.20
CA ARG A 171 -12.60 -22.51 2.96
C ARG A 171 -11.63 -22.35 1.78
N ALA A 172 -12.07 -21.72 0.69
CA ALA A 172 -11.22 -21.47 -0.48
C ALA A 172 -10.02 -20.58 -0.13
N ARG A 173 -10.22 -19.50 0.65
CA ARG A 173 -9.14 -18.65 1.15
C ARG A 173 -8.16 -19.40 2.04
N ARG A 174 -8.65 -20.23 2.96
CA ARG A 174 -7.77 -21.08 3.80
C ARG A 174 -6.93 -22.05 2.97
N ALA A 175 -7.51 -22.66 1.93
CA ALA A 175 -6.77 -23.52 1.02
C ALA A 175 -5.69 -22.75 0.26
N PHE A 176 -6.02 -21.56 -0.25
CA PHE A 176 -5.04 -20.67 -0.90
C PHE A 176 -3.89 -20.32 0.06
N THR A 177 -4.20 -19.86 1.28
CA THR A 177 -3.18 -19.48 2.28
C THR A 177 -2.31 -20.67 2.70
N ALA A 178 -2.88 -21.87 2.80
CA ALA A 178 -2.11 -23.06 3.14
C ALA A 178 -1.05 -23.38 2.07
N LEU A 179 -1.41 -23.26 0.79
CA LEU A 179 -0.49 -23.43 -0.34
C LEU A 179 0.53 -22.29 -0.42
N TRP A 180 0.10 -21.05 -0.14
CA TRP A 180 0.99 -19.89 -0.07
C TRP A 180 2.09 -20.05 0.97
N LEU A 181 1.78 -20.72 2.09
CA LEU A 181 2.71 -20.96 3.19
C LEU A 181 3.38 -22.34 3.10
N GLU A 182 3.19 -23.11 2.02
CA GLU A 182 3.74 -24.46 1.82
C GLU A 182 5.26 -24.36 1.56
N GLY A 183 6.02 -24.19 2.64
CA GLY A 183 7.47 -23.94 2.62
C GLY A 183 7.93 -23.14 3.84
N GLU A 184 7.01 -22.42 4.48
CA GLU A 184 7.22 -21.82 5.78
C GLU A 184 6.82 -22.83 6.87
N THR A 185 7.74 -23.18 7.76
CA THR A 185 7.35 -23.79 9.04
C THR A 185 7.10 -22.64 10.01
N PRO A 186 5.85 -22.30 10.37
CA PRO A 186 5.61 -21.26 11.35
C PRO A 186 6.20 -21.74 12.67
N THR A 187 7.28 -21.12 13.13
CA THR A 187 7.73 -21.34 14.50
C THR A 187 6.61 -20.82 15.41
N ARG A 188 6.16 -21.63 16.39
CA ARG A 188 5.08 -21.34 17.35
C ARG A 188 5.34 -20.13 18.28
N ALA A 189 6.13 -19.15 17.87
CA ALA A 189 6.50 -17.99 18.67
C ALA A 189 5.47 -16.85 18.61
N TRP A 190 4.39 -16.96 17.83
CA TRP A 190 3.39 -15.89 17.70
C TRP A 190 1.96 -16.41 17.91
N GLY A 191 1.60 -16.56 19.19
CA GLY A 191 0.26 -16.22 19.70
C GLY A 191 -0.75 -17.36 19.89
N ASN A 192 -0.83 -17.86 21.12
CA ASN A 192 -2.09 -17.89 21.87
C ASN A 192 -1.95 -16.85 23.00
#